data_AF-A0A415II89-F1
#
_entry.id   AF-A0A415II89-F1
#
_cell.length_a   1.000
_cell.length_b   1.000
_cell.length_c   1.000
_cell.angle_alpha   90.00
_cell.angle_beta   90.00
_cell.angle_gamma   90.00
#
_symmetry.space_group_name_H-M   'P 1'
#
loop_
_entity.id
_entity.type
_entity.pdbx_description
1 polymer ?
#
loop_
_entity_poly.entity_id
_entity_poly.type
_entity_poly.pdbx_seq_one_letter_code
_entity_poly.pdbx_strand_id
1 'polypeptide(L)'
;MNKHFFYLILLFCISSCQPITKKMMNIEGVVSSEYNGQIIYLVPRPHPTPETVDSAYIVNGTFSFSIPADSAIYDIVISRRANAPIQRLLIVAEKGTLHTNMGMNSSGTGTPLNNQLQHWKEQMESAGEKAALLSQKINKNKKDSTITTILKGQRDSIYEDFGDSTFCFIKQNLNPLGGYLFMTLEHMFNEQQANDLKRRGIEKWKPEP
;
A
#
# COMPACT_ATOMS: atom_id res chain seq x y z
N MET A 1 -55.42 -16.47 -30.96
CA MET A 1 -54.23 -16.12 -30.15
C MET A 1 -53.79 -17.35 -29.38
N ASN A 2 -52.73 -18.00 -29.85
CA ASN A 2 -52.31 -19.32 -29.38
C ASN A 2 -51.67 -19.21 -27.98
N LYS A 3 -52.29 -19.84 -26.98
CA LYS A 3 -51.80 -19.92 -25.58
C LYS A 3 -50.37 -20.47 -25.49
N HIS A 4 -49.93 -21.24 -26.49
CA HIS A 4 -48.58 -21.79 -26.59
C HIS A 4 -47.48 -20.75 -26.87
N PHE A 5 -47.82 -19.61 -27.48
CA PHE A 5 -46.84 -18.54 -27.73
C PHE A 5 -46.47 -17.79 -26.43
N PHE A 6 -47.40 -17.73 -25.47
CA PHE A 6 -47.18 -17.06 -24.19
C PHE A 6 -46.26 -17.87 -23.25
N TYR A 7 -46.29 -19.21 -23.33
CA TYR A 7 -45.40 -20.08 -22.57
C TYR A 7 -43.95 -20.06 -23.06
N LEU A 8 -43.71 -19.76 -24.35
CA LEU A 8 -42.36 -19.69 -24.91
C LEU A 8 -41.61 -18.43 -24.47
N ILE A 9 -42.33 -17.33 -24.18
CA ILE A 9 -41.75 -16.06 -23.70
C ILE A 9 -41.45 -16.12 -22.19
N LEU A 10 -42.23 -16.87 -21.41
CA LEU A 10 -42.01 -17.01 -19.96
C LEU A 10 -40.77 -17.87 -19.62
N LEU A 11 -40.35 -18.77 -20.53
CA LEU A 11 -39.18 -19.65 -20.31
C LEU A 11 -37.83 -18.94 -20.51
N PHE A 12 -37.81 -17.75 -21.12
CA PHE A 12 -36.56 -17.03 -21.43
C PHE A 12 -36.09 -16.08 -20.33
N CYS A 13 -36.85 -15.92 -19.25
CA CYS A 13 -36.57 -14.93 -18.19
C CYS A 13 -35.76 -15.47 -17.00
N ILE A 14 -35.28 -16.71 -17.01
CA ILE A 14 -34.65 -17.35 -15.84
C ILE A 14 -33.13 -17.59 -15.97
N SER A 15 -32.49 -17.13 -17.05
CA SER A 15 -31.10 -17.50 -17.36
C SER A 15 -30.07 -16.37 -17.23
N SER A 16 -30.31 -15.36 -16.39
CA SER A 16 -29.27 -14.35 -16.10
C SER A 16 -29.22 -13.96 -14.63
N CYS A 17 -28.96 -14.94 -13.78
CA CYS A 17 -28.24 -14.71 -12.53
C CYS A 17 -26.93 -15.49 -12.64
N GLN A 18 -25.97 -14.97 -13.40
CA GLN A 18 -24.59 -15.31 -13.08
C GLN A 18 -24.35 -14.70 -11.70
N PRO A 19 -24.01 -15.49 -10.65
CA PRO A 19 -23.56 -14.89 -9.41
C PRO A 19 -22.39 -13.99 -9.78
N ILE A 20 -22.49 -12.70 -9.43
CA ILE A 20 -21.37 -11.78 -9.54
C ILE A 20 -20.28 -12.39 -8.67
N THR A 21 -19.36 -13.11 -9.30
CA THR A 21 -18.20 -13.66 -8.62
C THR A 21 -17.34 -12.46 -8.28
N LYS A 22 -17.48 -11.98 -7.04
CA LYS A 22 -16.61 -10.94 -6.52
C LYS A 22 -15.18 -11.42 -6.72
N LYS A 23 -14.39 -10.64 -7.46
CA LYS A 23 -12.96 -10.92 -7.63
C LYS A 23 -12.35 -10.83 -6.23
N MET A 24 -11.61 -11.85 -5.85
CA MET A 24 -10.95 -11.92 -4.55
C MET A 24 -9.44 -11.76 -4.71
N MET A 25 -8.82 -11.32 -3.64
CA MET A 25 -7.39 -11.37 -3.40
C MET A 25 -7.13 -12.29 -2.21
N ASN A 26 -6.17 -13.19 -2.35
CA ASN A 26 -5.66 -13.97 -1.22
C ASN A 26 -4.35 -13.36 -0.76
N ILE A 27 -4.15 -13.28 0.55
CA ILE A 27 -2.90 -12.83 1.17
C ILE A 27 -2.35 -14.04 1.92
N GLU A 28 -1.14 -14.45 1.55
CA GLU A 28 -0.39 -15.53 2.18
C GLU A 28 0.85 -14.93 2.81
N GLY A 29 0.93 -14.98 4.14
CA GLY A 29 1.97 -14.30 4.88
C GLY A 29 2.84 -15.23 5.68
N VAL A 30 4.13 -14.90 5.71
CA VAL A 30 5.12 -15.53 6.59
C VAL A 30 5.68 -14.50 7.57
N VAL A 31 6.00 -14.98 8.77
CA VAL A 31 6.58 -14.22 9.87
C VAL A 31 7.37 -15.18 10.76
N SER A 32 8.32 -14.67 11.55
CA SER A 32 9.06 -15.51 12.50
C SER A 32 8.11 -16.32 13.39
N SER A 33 8.39 -17.62 13.54
CA SER A 33 7.55 -18.55 14.33
C SER A 33 7.56 -18.25 15.83
N GLU A 34 8.50 -17.41 16.30
CA GLU A 34 8.50 -16.88 17.67
C GLU A 34 7.23 -16.08 17.99
N TYR A 35 6.54 -15.58 16.96
CA TYR A 35 5.29 -14.84 17.10
C TYR A 35 4.03 -15.72 16.95
N ASN A 36 4.16 -17.05 16.96
CA ASN A 36 3.00 -17.95 16.99
C ASN A 36 2.07 -17.61 18.16
N GLY A 37 0.76 -17.65 17.91
CA GLY A 37 -0.27 -17.27 18.88
C GLY A 37 -0.47 -15.75 19.03
N GLN A 38 0.40 -14.91 18.45
CA GLN A 38 0.13 -13.49 18.30
C GLN A 38 -0.88 -13.24 17.17
N ILE A 39 -1.50 -12.07 17.20
CA ILE A 39 -2.48 -11.65 16.20
C ILE A 39 -1.79 -10.77 15.17
N ILE A 40 -2.09 -11.00 13.90
CA ILE A 40 -1.82 -10.06 12.81
C ILE A 40 -3.14 -9.45 12.36
N TYR A 41 -3.10 -8.15 12.07
CA TYR A 41 -4.25 -7.36 11.67
C TYR A 41 -4.10 -6.92 10.22
N LEU A 42 -5.22 -6.92 9.51
CA LEU A 42 -5.36 -6.28 8.22
C LEU A 42 -6.22 -5.02 8.43
N VAL A 43 -5.59 -3.87 8.32
CA VAL A 43 -6.15 -2.58 8.75
C VAL A 43 -6.46 -1.72 7.53
N PRO A 44 -7.73 -1.43 7.23
CA PRO A 44 -8.09 -0.53 6.14
C PRO A 44 -7.51 0.87 6.33
N ARG A 45 -7.15 1.51 5.23
CA ARG A 45 -6.60 2.87 5.20
C ARG A 45 -7.45 3.79 4.34
N PRO A 46 -7.51 5.09 4.66
CA PRO A 46 -6.87 5.77 5.80
C PRO A 46 -7.67 5.75 7.11
N HIS A 47 -8.97 5.39 7.07
CA HIS A 47 -9.91 5.54 8.19
C HIS A 47 -10.35 4.18 8.77
N PRO A 48 -9.50 3.49 9.56
CA PRO A 48 -9.90 2.22 10.16
C PRO A 48 -10.92 2.43 11.30
N THR A 49 -11.92 1.56 11.35
CA THR A 49 -12.81 1.39 12.50
C THR A 49 -12.63 -0.02 13.09
N PRO A 50 -12.97 -0.27 14.36
CA PRO A 50 -12.86 -1.61 14.93
C PRO A 50 -13.58 -2.70 14.13
N GLU A 51 -14.69 -2.37 13.47
CA GLU A 51 -15.52 -3.30 12.69
C GLU A 51 -14.96 -3.61 11.30
N THR A 52 -14.07 -2.76 10.79
CA THR A 52 -13.49 -2.90 9.44
C THR A 52 -12.10 -3.54 9.45
N VAL A 53 -11.50 -3.67 10.64
CA VAL A 53 -10.20 -4.36 10.82
C VAL A 53 -10.43 -5.86 10.88
N ASP A 54 -9.76 -6.59 10.00
CA ASP A 54 -9.72 -8.05 10.04
C ASP A 54 -8.49 -8.53 10.83
N SER A 55 -8.50 -9.78 11.30
CA SER A 55 -7.42 -10.34 12.08
C SER A 55 -7.26 -11.84 11.89
N ALA A 56 -6.02 -12.32 12.00
CA ALA A 56 -5.69 -13.74 11.99
C ALA A 56 -4.67 -14.05 13.08
N TYR A 57 -4.73 -15.27 13.63
CA TYR A 57 -3.66 -15.78 14.48
C TYR A 57 -2.49 -16.25 13.62
N ILE A 58 -1.27 -16.01 14.11
CA ILE A 58 -0.07 -16.57 13.52
C ILE A 58 0.04 -18.03 13.98
N VAL A 59 0.08 -18.95 13.01
CA VAL A 59 0.21 -20.39 13.24
C VAL A 59 1.35 -20.92 12.39
N ASN A 60 2.31 -21.60 13.01
CA ASN A 60 3.52 -22.13 12.36
C ASN A 60 4.28 -21.08 11.52
N GLY A 61 4.37 -19.85 12.01
CA GLY A 61 5.04 -18.74 11.33
C GLY A 61 4.27 -18.22 10.10
N THR A 62 2.98 -18.53 9.99
CA THR A 62 2.16 -18.15 8.83
C THR A 62 0.83 -17.54 9.23
N PHE A 63 0.25 -16.76 8.32
CA PHE A 63 -1.09 -16.18 8.43
C PHE A 63 -1.70 -16.03 7.03
N SER A 64 -3.01 -15.85 6.96
CA SER A 64 -3.69 -15.65 5.68
C SER A 64 -4.94 -14.79 5.80
N PHE A 65 -5.26 -14.05 4.73
CA PHE A 65 -6.51 -13.33 4.55
C PHE A 65 -7.10 -13.61 3.16
N SER A 66 -8.41 -13.45 3.01
CA SER A 66 -9.07 -13.42 1.70
C SER A 66 -10.05 -12.26 1.66
N ILE A 67 -9.79 -11.29 0.78
CA ILE A 67 -10.50 -10.02 0.73
C ILE A 67 -11.03 -9.73 -0.68
N PRO A 68 -12.05 -8.86 -0.84
CA PRO A 68 -12.44 -8.36 -2.15
C PRO A 68 -11.27 -7.64 -2.84
N ALA A 69 -11.08 -7.90 -4.13
CA ALA A 69 -10.11 -7.20 -4.96
C ALA A 69 -10.70 -5.88 -5.51
N ASP A 70 -10.95 -4.93 -4.61
CA ASP A 70 -11.67 -3.67 -4.85
C ASP A 70 -10.73 -2.44 -4.91
N SER A 71 -9.42 -2.65 -4.94
CA SER A 71 -8.38 -1.61 -4.90
C SER A 71 -8.32 -0.81 -3.59
N ALA A 72 -9.00 -1.24 -2.53
CA ALA A 72 -8.81 -0.66 -1.21
C ALA A 72 -7.37 -0.85 -0.71
N ILE A 73 -6.94 0.05 0.17
CA ILE A 73 -5.59 0.09 0.71
C ILE A 73 -5.61 -0.44 2.14
N TYR A 74 -4.67 -1.32 2.46
CA TYR A 74 -4.56 -1.92 3.79
C TYR A 74 -3.13 -1.84 4.33
N ASP A 75 -3.02 -1.75 5.64
CA ASP A 75 -1.79 -2.04 6.37
C ASP A 75 -1.88 -3.46 6.97
N ILE A 76 -0.84 -4.27 6.79
CA ILE A 76 -0.64 -5.52 7.54
C ILE A 76 0.27 -5.20 8.73
N VAL A 77 -0.21 -5.46 9.94
CA VAL A 77 0.50 -5.15 11.19
C VAL A 77 0.34 -6.24 12.23
N ILE A 78 1.43 -6.60 12.92
CA ILE A 78 1.34 -7.48 14.10
C ILE A 78 0.82 -6.70 15.31
N SER A 79 0.14 -7.40 16.22
CA SER A 79 -0.33 -6.85 17.48
C SER A 79 0.78 -6.16 18.27
N ARG A 80 0.49 -4.96 18.78
CA ARG A 80 1.41 -4.22 19.66
C ARG A 80 1.77 -5.00 20.93
N ARG A 81 0.90 -5.92 21.37
CA ARG A 81 1.18 -6.80 22.53
C ARG A 81 2.34 -7.76 22.29
N ALA A 82 2.65 -8.07 21.03
CA ALA A 82 3.79 -8.92 20.67
C ALA A 82 5.14 -8.24 20.92
N ASN A 83 5.18 -6.90 21.07
CA ASN A 83 6.40 -6.10 21.19
C ASN A 83 7.45 -6.45 20.11
N ALA A 84 6.99 -6.76 18.91
CA ALA A 84 7.81 -7.24 17.81
C ALA A 84 8.37 -6.05 17.00
N PRO A 85 9.66 -6.03 16.64
CA PRO A 85 10.25 -5.02 15.76
C PRO A 85 9.89 -5.30 14.29
N ILE A 86 8.60 -5.49 14.00
CA ILE A 86 8.10 -5.78 12.65
C ILE A 86 7.60 -4.49 12.01
N GLN A 87 8.07 -4.24 10.80
CA GLN A 87 7.64 -3.12 9.98
C GLN A 87 6.21 -3.37 9.47
N ARG A 88 5.38 -2.35 9.55
CA ARG A 88 4.08 -2.28 8.88
C ARG A 88 4.25 -2.41 7.37
N LEU A 89 3.40 -3.20 6.73
CA LEU A 89 3.39 -3.37 5.27
C LEU A 89 2.11 -2.79 4.65
N LEU A 90 2.27 -1.79 3.78
CA LEU A 90 1.16 -1.23 2.98
C LEU A 90 0.91 -2.11 1.75
N ILE A 91 -0.35 -2.44 1.48
CA ILE A 91 -0.77 -3.27 0.33
C ILE A 91 -2.01 -2.70 -0.36
N VAL A 92 -2.21 -3.07 -1.62
CA VAL A 92 -3.39 -2.75 -2.43
C VAL A 92 -4.19 -4.01 -2.67
N ALA A 93 -5.51 -3.94 -2.50
CA ALA A 93 -6.41 -5.04 -2.79
C ALA A 93 -6.57 -5.27 -4.30
N GLU A 94 -5.79 -6.20 -4.86
CA GLU A 94 -5.74 -6.52 -6.27
C GLU A 94 -5.96 -8.01 -6.51
N LYS A 95 -6.67 -8.37 -7.58
CA LYS A 95 -6.96 -9.77 -7.91
C LYS A 95 -5.67 -10.58 -8.02
N GLY A 96 -5.60 -11.68 -7.28
CA GLY A 96 -4.46 -12.61 -7.31
C GLY A 96 -4.12 -13.13 -5.92
N THR A 97 -2.91 -13.66 -5.80
CA THR A 97 -2.33 -14.04 -4.51
C THR A 97 -1.16 -13.11 -4.22
N LEU A 98 -1.18 -12.48 -3.06
CA LEU A 98 -0.07 -11.71 -2.53
C LEU A 98 0.69 -12.54 -1.51
N HIS A 99 1.99 -12.69 -1.73
CA HIS A 99 2.91 -13.28 -0.78
C HIS A 99 3.58 -12.18 0.03
N THR A 100 3.48 -12.28 1.35
CA THR A 100 4.04 -11.27 2.27
C THR A 100 5.06 -11.89 3.20
N ASN A 101 6.13 -11.16 3.47
CA ASN A 101 7.14 -11.52 4.46
C ASN A 101 7.21 -10.38 5.48
N MET A 102 6.82 -10.67 6.71
CA MET A 102 6.74 -9.69 7.80
C MET A 102 7.99 -9.78 8.69
N GLY A 103 8.73 -8.68 8.79
CA GLY A 103 9.97 -8.61 9.56
C GLY A 103 10.42 -7.16 9.80
N MET A 104 11.68 -6.93 10.15
CA MET A 104 12.23 -5.57 10.30
C MET A 104 12.15 -4.76 9.00
N ASN A 105 12.24 -5.45 7.86
CA ASN A 105 11.93 -4.91 6.55
C ASN A 105 10.87 -5.81 5.90
N SER A 106 9.61 -5.42 6.00
CA SER A 106 8.50 -6.20 5.49
C SER A 106 8.35 -5.99 3.99
N SER A 107 7.87 -7.02 3.28
CA SER A 107 7.68 -6.99 1.83
C SER A 107 6.43 -7.71 1.40
N GLY A 108 5.84 -7.28 0.27
CA GLY A 108 4.67 -7.90 -0.33
C GLY A 108 4.77 -7.91 -1.86
N THR A 109 4.71 -9.09 -2.46
CA THR A 109 4.78 -9.27 -3.93
C THR A 109 3.84 -10.38 -4.40
N GLY A 110 3.54 -10.41 -5.70
CA GLY A 110 2.68 -11.44 -6.30
C GLY A 110 1.50 -10.89 -7.11
N THR A 111 1.23 -9.59 -6.99
CA THR A 111 0.26 -8.89 -7.85
C THR A 111 0.88 -7.63 -8.47
N PRO A 112 0.46 -7.19 -9.67
CA PRO A 112 1.08 -6.06 -10.37
C PRO A 112 1.23 -4.76 -9.58
N LEU A 113 0.16 -4.27 -8.94
CA LEU A 113 0.18 -3.02 -8.17
C LEU A 113 1.04 -3.16 -6.90
N ASN A 114 0.96 -4.31 -6.22
CA ASN A 114 1.80 -4.55 -5.04
C ASN A 114 3.28 -4.67 -5.40
N ASN A 115 3.62 -5.25 -6.57
CA ASN A 115 5.01 -5.28 -7.05
C ASN A 115 5.55 -3.87 -7.33
N GLN A 116 4.73 -2.99 -7.93
CA GLN A 116 5.11 -1.60 -8.14
C GLN A 116 5.27 -0.85 -6.81
N LEU A 117 4.33 -1.03 -5.88
CA LEU A 117 4.37 -0.44 -4.55
C LEU A 117 5.60 -0.90 -3.76
N GLN A 118 5.93 -2.19 -3.81
CA GLN A 118 7.12 -2.76 -3.19
C GLN A 118 8.40 -2.16 -3.78
N HIS A 119 8.48 -2.05 -5.10
CA HIS A 119 9.65 -1.44 -5.74
C HIS A 119 9.81 0.04 -5.36
N TRP A 120 8.72 0.80 -5.33
CA TRP A 120 8.76 2.19 -4.86
C TRP A 120 9.20 2.26 -3.40
N LYS A 121 8.63 1.44 -2.51
CA LYS A 121 9.00 1.34 -1.09
C LYS A 121 10.51 1.12 -0.92
N GLU A 122 11.08 0.15 -1.62
CA GLU A 122 12.51 -0.18 -1.55
C GLU A 122 13.40 0.99 -1.97
N GLN A 123 12.99 1.75 -3.00
CA GLN A 123 13.69 2.97 -3.39
C GLN A 123 13.64 4.03 -2.27
N MET A 124 12.49 4.21 -1.62
CA MET A 124 12.37 5.15 -0.50
C MET A 124 13.27 4.74 0.67
N GLU A 125 13.29 3.45 1.01
CA GLU A 125 14.08 2.91 2.12
C GLU A 125 15.57 3.13 1.86
N SER A 126 16.04 2.80 0.65
CA SER A 126 17.43 3.05 0.28
C SER A 126 17.80 4.54 0.33
N ALA A 127 16.92 5.42 -0.14
CA ALA A 127 17.12 6.87 -0.04
C ALA A 127 17.15 7.34 1.43
N GLY A 128 16.23 6.84 2.25
CA GLY A 128 16.14 7.14 3.67
C GLY A 128 17.38 6.71 4.45
N GLU A 129 17.92 5.52 4.18
CA GLU A 129 19.17 5.03 4.78
C GLU A 129 20.36 5.93 4.44
N LYS A 130 20.49 6.34 3.17
CA LYS A 130 21.55 7.27 2.73
C LYS A 130 21.40 8.62 3.42
N ALA A 131 20.18 9.17 3.49
CA ALA A 131 19.91 10.43 4.17
C ALA A 131 20.18 10.36 5.68
N ALA A 132 19.88 9.24 6.32
CA ALA A 132 20.18 9.00 7.73
C ALA A 132 21.71 8.95 7.97
N LEU A 133 22.46 8.28 7.09
CA LEU A 133 23.93 8.26 7.16
C LEU A 133 24.53 9.65 7.01
N LEU A 134 24.02 10.46 6.07
CA LEU A 134 24.44 11.85 5.91
C LEU A 134 24.11 12.68 7.15
N SER A 135 22.93 12.48 7.75
CA SER A 135 22.54 13.16 8.99
C SER A 135 23.47 12.82 10.16
N GLN A 136 23.91 11.55 10.28
CA GLN A 136 24.93 11.16 11.25
C GLN A 136 26.27 11.85 10.99
N LYS A 137 26.71 11.93 9.72
CA LYS A 137 27.96 12.62 9.34
C LYS A 137 27.89 14.12 9.62
N ILE A 138 26.76 14.78 9.35
CA ILE A 138 26.52 16.19 9.68
C ILE A 138 26.68 16.42 11.19
N ASN A 139 26.04 15.57 12.02
CA ASN A 139 26.12 15.68 13.48
C ASN A 139 27.55 15.49 14.00
N LYS A 140 28.32 14.54 13.43
CA LYS A 140 29.73 14.32 13.77
C LYS A 140 30.62 15.51 13.41
N ASN A 141 30.31 16.20 12.30
CA ASN A 141 31.11 17.32 11.79
C ASN A 141 30.55 18.70 12.15
N LYS A 142 29.67 18.81 13.14
CA LYS A 142 28.91 20.05 13.47
C LYS A 142 29.74 21.34 13.66
N LYS A 143 31.04 21.23 13.90
CA LYS A 143 31.97 22.36 14.09
C LYS A 143 32.59 22.86 12.78
N ASP A 144 32.50 22.10 11.70
CA ASP A 144 33.02 22.44 10.39
C ASP A 144 31.87 22.89 9.48
N SER A 145 31.75 24.20 9.28
CA SER A 145 30.67 24.80 8.49
C SER A 145 30.74 24.42 7.00
N THR A 146 31.95 24.23 6.45
CA THR A 146 32.14 23.86 5.04
C THR A 146 31.70 22.42 4.79
N ILE A 147 32.19 21.48 5.60
CA ILE A 147 31.82 20.06 5.49
C ILE A 147 30.32 19.88 5.73
N THR A 148 29.76 20.53 6.75
CA THR A 148 28.33 20.40 7.06
C THR A 148 27.44 20.98 5.96
N THR A 149 27.85 22.06 5.30
CA THR A 149 27.11 22.62 4.15
C THR A 149 27.08 21.65 2.97
N ILE A 150 28.22 21.04 2.63
CA ILE A 150 28.29 20.05 1.54
C ILE A 150 27.40 18.84 1.84
N LEU A 151 27.48 18.28 3.05
CA LEU A 151 26.69 17.12 3.44
C LEU A 151 25.18 17.42 3.50
N LYS A 152 24.79 18.64 3.90
CA LYS A 152 23.39 19.08 3.84
C LYS A 152 22.91 19.13 2.40
N GLY A 153 23.68 19.75 1.49
CA GLY A 153 23.34 19.77 0.06
C GLY A 153 23.14 18.37 -0.53
N GLN A 154 24.04 17.42 -0.24
CA GLN A 154 23.89 16.04 -0.68
C GLN A 154 22.61 15.36 -0.16
N ARG A 155 22.25 15.63 1.10
CA ARG A 155 21.04 15.07 1.70
C ARG A 155 19.78 15.73 1.12
N ASP A 156 19.83 17.03 0.89
CA ASP A 156 18.71 17.78 0.35
C ASP A 156 18.43 17.34 -1.10
N SER A 157 19.47 17.07 -1.91
CA SER A 157 19.30 16.44 -3.24
C SER A 157 18.65 15.05 -3.18
N ILE A 158 18.96 14.23 -2.17
CA ILE A 158 18.28 12.94 -1.98
C ILE A 158 16.78 13.15 -1.72
N TYR A 159 16.40 14.17 -0.95
CA TYR A 159 14.99 14.47 -0.70
C TYR A 159 14.26 15.00 -1.94
N GLU A 160 14.94 15.79 -2.78
CA GLU A 160 14.40 16.25 -4.07
C GLU A 160 14.17 15.06 -5.02
N ASP A 161 15.20 14.21 -5.23
CA ASP A 161 15.10 12.99 -6.05
C ASP A 161 13.97 12.07 -5.56
N PHE A 162 13.80 12.00 -4.24
CA PHE A 162 12.76 11.22 -3.59
C PHE A 162 11.36 11.78 -3.87
N GLY A 163 11.19 13.11 -3.79
CA GLY A 163 9.96 13.80 -4.15
C GLY A 163 9.59 13.60 -5.62
N ASP A 164 10.56 13.74 -6.53
CA ASP A 164 10.36 13.58 -7.97
C ASP A 164 9.99 12.14 -8.37
N SER A 165 10.66 11.16 -7.75
CA SER A 165 10.35 9.73 -7.96
C SER A 165 8.95 9.38 -7.47
N THR A 166 8.54 9.91 -6.31
CA THR A 166 7.19 9.71 -5.76
C THR A 166 6.13 10.40 -6.62
N PHE A 167 6.41 11.60 -7.11
CA PHE A 167 5.54 12.29 -8.07
C PHE A 167 5.32 11.46 -9.34
N CYS A 168 6.40 10.91 -9.92
CA CYS A 168 6.32 10.05 -11.10
C CYS A 168 5.51 8.77 -10.82
N PHE A 169 5.72 8.15 -9.66
CA PHE A 169 4.99 6.95 -9.25
C PHE A 169 3.48 7.20 -9.16
N ILE A 170 3.06 8.27 -8.49
CA ILE A 170 1.64 8.66 -8.38
C ILE A 170 1.05 8.97 -9.75
N LYS A 171 1.81 9.69 -10.59
CA LYS A 171 1.38 10.06 -11.95
C LYS A 171 1.15 8.83 -12.86
N GLN A 172 1.90 7.76 -12.65
CA GLN A 172 1.70 6.48 -13.34
C GLN A 172 0.54 5.66 -12.76
N ASN A 173 0.15 5.95 -11.51
CA ASN A 173 -0.88 5.24 -10.76
C ASN A 173 -2.07 6.15 -10.42
N LEU A 174 -2.75 6.69 -11.43
CA LEU A 174 -4.00 7.46 -11.25
C LEU A 174 -5.17 6.51 -10.90
N ASN A 175 -5.09 5.91 -9.72
CA ASN A 175 -5.98 4.90 -9.15
C ASN A 175 -6.00 5.09 -7.60
N PRO A 176 -6.74 4.27 -6.83
CA PRO A 176 -6.81 4.44 -5.37
C PRO A 176 -5.45 4.43 -4.65
N LEU A 177 -4.45 3.69 -5.14
CA LEU A 177 -3.09 3.71 -4.58
C LEU A 177 -2.46 5.10 -4.72
N GLY A 178 -2.46 5.66 -5.93
CA GLY A 178 -1.91 7.00 -6.14
C GLY A 178 -2.69 8.06 -5.38
N GLY A 179 -4.02 7.94 -5.28
CA GLY A 179 -4.84 8.85 -4.50
C GLY A 179 -4.52 8.83 -3.00
N TYR A 180 -4.34 7.64 -2.43
CA TYR A 180 -3.90 7.47 -1.04
C TYR A 180 -2.50 8.06 -0.80
N LEU A 181 -1.55 7.78 -1.70
CA LEU A 181 -0.19 8.32 -1.60
C LEU A 181 -0.17 9.83 -1.75
N PHE A 182 -0.94 10.38 -2.70
CA PHE A 182 -1.04 11.82 -2.89
C PHE A 182 -1.57 12.50 -1.63
N MET A 183 -2.67 12.00 -1.05
CA MET A 183 -3.21 12.51 0.21
C MET A 183 -2.19 12.45 1.37
N THR A 184 -1.39 11.39 1.45
CA THR A 184 -0.44 11.18 2.55
C THR A 184 0.85 12.00 2.38
N LEU A 185 1.26 12.21 1.13
CA LEU A 185 2.58 12.78 0.77
C LEU A 185 2.46 14.11 0.02
N GLU A 186 1.29 14.76 0.01
CA GLU A 186 1.08 16.03 -0.73
C GLU A 186 2.11 17.10 -0.34
N HIS A 187 2.48 17.15 0.95
CA HIS A 187 3.46 18.08 1.50
C HIS A 187 4.88 17.96 0.90
N MET A 188 5.15 16.87 0.19
CA MET A 188 6.43 16.63 -0.48
C MET A 188 6.53 17.29 -1.86
N PHE A 189 5.39 17.68 -2.43
CA PHE A 189 5.34 18.22 -3.78
C PHE A 189 5.38 19.75 -3.75
N ASN A 190 6.09 20.32 -4.73
CA ASN A 190 5.94 21.73 -5.02
C ASN A 190 4.57 22.01 -5.68
N GLU A 191 4.20 23.29 -5.76
CA GLU A 191 2.90 23.71 -6.29
C GLU A 191 2.66 23.22 -7.73
N GLN A 192 3.69 23.23 -8.58
CA GLN A 192 3.58 22.79 -9.96
C GLN A 192 3.29 21.29 -10.05
N GLN A 193 3.98 20.47 -9.26
CA GLN A 193 3.77 19.02 -9.19
C GLN A 193 2.37 18.69 -8.67
N ALA A 194 1.96 19.31 -7.56
CA ALA A 194 0.63 19.11 -6.99
C ALA A 194 -0.47 19.49 -8.01
N ASN A 195 -0.31 20.61 -8.72
CA ASN A 195 -1.25 21.07 -9.72
C ASN A 195 -1.28 20.17 -10.98
N ASP A 196 -0.16 19.56 -11.41
CA ASP A 196 -0.17 18.57 -12.50
C ASP A 196 -0.99 17.33 -12.11
N LEU A 197 -0.80 16.80 -10.89
CA LEU A 197 -1.57 15.66 -10.41
C LEU A 197 -3.06 15.98 -10.29
N LYS A 198 -3.41 17.15 -9.73
CA LYS A 198 -4.80 17.64 -9.64
C LYS A 198 -5.46 17.75 -11.01
N ARG A 199 -4.79 18.37 -11.99
CA ARG A 199 -5.27 18.50 -13.37
C ARG A 199 -5.45 17.14 -14.06
N ARG A 200 -4.67 16.13 -13.68
CA ARG A 200 -4.80 14.74 -14.16
C ARG A 200 -5.91 13.96 -13.47
N GLY A 201 -6.61 14.56 -12.51
CA GLY A 201 -7.76 13.94 -11.84
C GLY A 201 -7.39 13.05 -10.66
N ILE A 202 -6.21 13.23 -10.04
CA ILE A 202 -5.81 12.43 -8.85
C ILE A 202 -6.83 12.57 -7.70
N GLU A 203 -7.48 13.73 -7.59
CA GLU A 203 -8.46 14.03 -6.54
C GLU A 203 -9.64 13.05 -6.54
N LYS A 204 -10.02 12.49 -7.71
CA LYS A 204 -11.07 11.46 -7.82
C LYS A 204 -10.74 10.18 -7.04
N TRP A 205 -9.45 9.92 -6.83
CA TRP A 205 -8.96 8.69 -6.23
C TRP A 205 -8.54 8.87 -4.78
N LYS A 206 -8.59 10.10 -4.25
CA LYS A 206 -8.35 10.31 -2.83
C LYS A 206 -9.44 9.58 -2.04
N PRO A 207 -9.06 8.85 -0.97
CA PRO A 207 -10.05 8.31 -0.05
C PRO A 207 -10.93 9.44 0.48
N GLU A 208 -12.23 9.17 0.57
CA GLU A 208 -13.16 10.08 1.24
C GLU A 208 -12.80 10.20 2.73
N PRO A 209 -12.97 11.40 3.33
CA PRO A 209 -12.66 11.66 4.74
C PRO A 209 -13.56 10.95 5.76
#